data_AF-A0A9Q6PRW2-F1
#
_entry.id   AF-A0A9Q6PRW2-F1
#
_cell.length_a   1.000
_cell.length_b   1.000
_cell.length_c   1.000
_cell.angle_alpha   90.00
_cell.angle_beta   90.00
_cell.angle_gamma   90.00
#
_symmetry.space_group_name_H-M   'P 1'
#
loop_
_entity.id
_entity.type
_entity.pdbx_description
1 polymer ?
#
loop_
_entity_poly.entity_id
_entity_poly.type
_entity_poly.pdbx_seq_one_letter_code
_entity_poly.pdbx_strand_id
1 'polypeptide(L)'
;MSTEPSIDDKNKIESLTKDFCSALVISPNLIKGLTKGKYYKIVEALDVAVEELKVLAEQPLLDLYKSHYLKKHSVTSLDVKFAQIDSVFSSQVKWGLAIKKDSEQKRQAEKIGQELKALSTAIVRSFEENSTAFYRKYRWAEITKLKLSEKYIDKVVANPGQFRENYCRLEELGPHEQAKEEPGLHKKVKKELGLHEKASIVQQVLDDPVFFERVYLTLDLGVADLSDLRSYIEKALTDPELFTKAYKYLKEFGLHQFKYINLLLNDFEGFKKNCEYLADFQSGRFAPYTKEIIVNSALFTQGYECLKALELNQPENIDKLLGGLALFAGNYQRLEKLGFSLNPERVKKMLDNLESFDQDYPSLQKLHAVYDGLTAKIENNQLKVHGLTGGSSIMFKGQLRCVPKGVSKIWEQVADDEGNFKWMDDADVALTQAKAQADQRQGFRGLTAVSMFFFFGSYRDSETKELYKEISGLLAS
;
A
#
# COMPACT_ATOMS: atom_id res chain seq x y z
N MET A 1 26.42 15.29 31.04
CA MET A 1 27.68 14.54 31.00
C MET A 1 28.64 15.37 30.18
N SER A 2 29.51 16.14 30.85
CA SER A 2 30.59 16.86 30.20
C SER A 2 31.86 16.05 30.41
N THR A 3 32.30 15.39 29.34
CA THR A 3 33.59 14.70 29.25
C THR A 3 34.34 15.20 28.02
N GLU A 4 34.18 16.48 27.68
CA GLU A 4 35.11 17.16 26.77
C GLU A 4 36.49 17.24 27.43
N PRO A 5 37.60 17.29 26.66
CA PRO A 5 38.93 17.48 27.23
C PRO A 5 38.90 18.67 28.19
N SER A 6 39.28 18.44 29.45
CA SER A 6 39.22 19.50 30.46
C SER A 6 40.08 20.69 30.00
N ILE A 7 39.69 21.91 30.37
CA ILE A 7 40.57 23.09 30.22
C ILE A 7 41.96 22.78 30.81
N ASP A 8 42.02 21.95 31.85
CA ASP A 8 43.26 21.48 32.46
C ASP A 8 44.10 20.60 31.53
N ASP A 9 43.48 19.73 30.73
CA ASP A 9 44.20 18.88 29.77
C ASP A 9 44.80 19.71 28.64
N LYS A 10 44.10 20.76 28.20
CA LYS A 10 44.59 21.72 27.20
C LYS A 10 45.80 22.52 27.70
N ASN A 11 45.69 23.06 28.91
CA ASN A 11 46.79 23.81 29.51
C ASN A 11 48.00 22.91 29.78
N LYS A 12 47.75 21.65 30.17
CA LYS A 12 48.78 20.66 30.44
C LYS A 12 49.49 20.20 29.17
N ILE A 13 48.79 19.95 28.06
CA ILE A 13 49.43 19.56 26.80
C ILE A 13 50.27 20.70 26.20
N GLU A 14 49.79 21.95 26.32
CA GLU A 14 50.57 23.12 25.92
C GLU A 14 51.83 23.29 26.78
N SER A 15 51.72 23.18 28.11
CA SER A 15 52.85 23.27 29.02
C SER A 15 53.88 22.17 28.74
N LEU A 16 53.45 20.91 28.62
CA LEU A 16 54.34 19.78 28.33
C LEU A 16 55.00 19.92 26.96
N THR A 17 54.31 20.50 25.97
CA THR A 17 54.90 20.78 24.65
C THR A 17 56.01 21.82 24.76
N LYS A 18 55.79 22.91 25.51
CA LYS A 18 56.82 23.94 25.77
C LYS A 18 58.00 23.39 26.55
N ASP A 19 57.75 22.57 27.56
CA ASP A 19 58.78 21.92 28.38
C ASP A 19 59.60 20.93 27.55
N PHE A 20 58.94 20.15 26.68
CA PHE A 20 59.61 19.23 25.76
C PHE A 20 60.50 19.98 24.77
N CYS A 21 59.96 21.02 24.11
CA CYS A 21 60.71 21.87 23.18
C CYS A 21 61.89 22.56 23.86
N SER A 22 61.75 22.94 25.14
CA SER A 22 62.82 23.54 25.96
C SER A 22 63.90 22.51 26.33
N ALA A 23 63.51 21.29 26.70
CA ALA A 23 64.46 20.20 26.97
C ALA A 23 65.24 19.76 25.71
N LEU A 24 64.64 19.95 24.52
CA LEU A 24 65.30 19.76 23.24
C LEU A 24 66.31 20.86 22.89
N VAL A 25 66.26 22.04 23.54
CA VAL A 25 67.25 23.11 23.29
C VAL A 25 68.63 22.61 23.70
N ILE A 26 69.55 22.60 22.74
CA ILE A 26 70.99 22.60 23.02
C ILE A 26 71.32 24.07 23.26
N SER A 27 72.08 24.39 24.32
CA SER A 27 72.58 25.74 24.62
C SER A 27 72.66 26.59 23.34
N PRO A 28 71.99 27.77 23.25
CA PRO A 28 71.66 28.47 22.00
C PRO A 28 72.82 28.65 20.99
N ASN A 29 74.05 28.54 21.48
CA ASN A 29 75.30 28.69 20.73
C ASN A 29 75.85 27.40 20.08
N LEU A 30 75.23 26.22 20.26
CA LEU A 30 75.78 24.92 19.79
C LEU A 30 75.03 24.25 18.63
N ILE A 31 73.92 24.82 18.14
CA ILE A 31 73.14 24.21 17.05
C ILE A 31 73.71 24.64 15.69
N LYS A 32 74.50 23.78 15.04
CA LYS A 32 75.03 24.01 13.67
C LYS A 32 73.99 23.68 12.59
N GLY A 33 73.62 24.67 11.77
CA GLY A 33 72.99 24.52 10.45
C GLY A 33 71.79 23.55 10.37
N LEU A 34 72.04 22.32 9.87
CA LEU A 34 71.02 21.30 9.55
C LEU A 34 70.19 20.82 10.74
N THR A 35 70.74 20.78 11.96
CA THR A 35 69.99 20.42 13.17
C THR A 35 69.09 21.55 13.67
N LYS A 36 69.42 22.80 13.35
CA LYS A 36 68.61 23.99 13.68
C LYS A 36 67.31 24.00 12.87
N GLY A 37 67.39 23.74 11.57
CA GLY A 37 66.21 23.65 10.71
C GLY A 37 65.27 22.49 11.06
N LYS A 38 65.81 21.33 11.48
CA LYS A 38 65.00 20.19 11.93
C LYS A 38 64.27 20.47 13.26
N TYR A 39 64.95 21.13 14.20
CA TYR A 39 64.34 21.54 15.47
C TYR A 39 63.14 22.46 15.25
N TYR A 40 63.29 23.54 14.47
CA TYR A 40 62.19 24.47 14.24
C TYR A 40 60.98 23.82 13.56
N LYS A 41 61.20 22.88 12.62
CA LYS A 41 60.10 22.11 12.00
C LYS A 41 59.33 21.24 13.01
N ILE A 42 60.02 20.69 14.00
CA ILE A 42 59.40 19.89 15.06
C ILE A 42 58.57 20.79 15.97
N VAL A 43 59.13 21.92 16.39
CA VAL A 43 58.44 22.91 17.23
C VAL A 43 57.20 23.43 16.51
N GLU A 44 57.34 23.87 15.26
CA GLU A 44 56.23 24.36 14.43
C GLU A 44 55.12 23.32 14.28
N ALA A 45 55.46 22.05 13.98
CA ALA A 45 54.47 20.99 13.85
C ALA A 45 53.75 20.67 15.18
N LEU A 46 54.46 20.72 16.31
CA LEU A 46 53.87 20.52 17.63
C LEU A 46 52.97 21.70 18.03
N ASP A 47 53.39 22.94 17.77
CA ASP A 47 52.60 24.13 18.05
C ASP A 47 51.31 24.13 17.23
N VAL A 48 51.39 23.79 15.93
CA VAL A 48 50.20 23.61 15.08
C VAL A 48 49.26 22.54 15.63
N ALA A 49 49.78 21.39 16.08
CA ALA A 49 48.96 20.32 16.65
C ALA A 49 48.29 20.72 17.97
N VAL A 50 48.99 21.49 18.83
CA VAL A 50 48.41 22.04 20.06
C VAL A 50 47.29 23.02 19.74
N GLU A 51 47.48 23.94 18.80
CA GLU A 51 46.46 24.91 18.40
C GLU A 51 45.25 24.24 17.74
N GLU A 52 45.45 23.26 16.86
CA GLU A 52 44.34 22.48 16.29
C GLU A 52 43.54 21.74 17.37
N LEU A 53 44.22 21.13 18.35
CA LEU A 53 43.56 20.45 19.45
C LEU A 53 42.76 21.42 20.34
N LYS A 54 43.30 22.63 20.60
CA LYS A 54 42.60 23.67 21.35
C LYS A 54 41.31 24.10 20.65
N VAL A 55 41.40 24.42 19.36
CA VAL A 55 40.23 24.83 18.54
C VAL A 55 39.17 23.75 18.54
N LEU A 56 39.57 22.48 18.37
CA LEU A 56 38.64 21.36 18.41
C LEU A 56 38.00 21.18 19.79
N ALA A 57 38.73 21.41 20.87
CA ALA A 57 38.20 21.22 22.20
C ALA A 57 37.44 22.44 22.75
N GLU A 58 37.44 23.59 22.07
CA GLU A 58 36.71 24.81 22.47
C GLU A 58 35.23 24.79 22.10
N GLN A 59 34.82 23.88 21.22
CA GLN A 59 33.45 23.81 20.72
C GLN A 59 32.73 22.57 21.26
N PRO A 60 31.43 22.66 21.56
CA PRO A 60 30.63 21.49 21.87
C PRO A 60 30.74 20.44 20.76
N LEU A 61 30.80 19.16 21.15
CA LEU A 61 30.94 18.05 20.20
C LEU A 61 29.87 18.09 19.08
N LEU A 62 28.65 18.50 19.44
CA LEU A 62 27.56 18.66 18.47
C LEU A 62 27.88 19.72 17.41
N ASP A 63 28.39 20.88 17.81
CA ASP A 63 28.69 21.99 16.91
C ASP A 63 29.86 21.63 15.98
N LEU A 64 30.84 20.87 16.50
CA LEU A 64 31.90 20.29 15.68
C LEU A 64 31.34 19.36 14.60
N TYR A 65 30.54 18.36 14.98
CA TYR A 65 29.96 17.42 14.02
C TYR A 65 29.04 18.11 13.02
N LYS A 66 28.18 19.01 13.48
CA LYS A 66 27.24 19.77 12.65
C LYS A 66 27.97 20.69 11.67
N SER A 67 28.93 21.47 12.15
CA SER A 67 29.73 22.37 11.29
C SER A 67 30.58 21.60 10.28
N HIS A 68 31.17 20.47 10.70
CA HIS A 68 31.91 19.59 9.82
C HIS A 68 31.03 18.99 8.72
N TYR A 69 29.85 18.49 9.10
CA TYR A 69 28.89 17.88 8.19
C TYR A 69 28.31 18.86 7.17
N LEU A 70 27.96 20.07 7.61
CA LEU A 70 27.36 21.10 6.73
C LEU A 70 28.41 21.79 5.83
N LYS A 71 29.71 21.70 6.15
CA LYS A 71 30.78 22.25 5.32
C LYS A 71 30.95 21.46 4.02
N LYS A 72 30.58 22.09 2.90
CA LYS A 72 30.66 21.56 1.53
C LYS A 72 32.05 21.05 1.09
N HIS A 73 33.12 21.43 1.79
CA HIS A 73 34.53 21.09 1.48
C HIS A 73 35.27 20.38 2.63
N SER A 74 34.57 19.87 3.64
CA SER A 74 35.24 19.12 4.71
C SER A 74 35.61 17.71 4.22
N VAL A 75 36.87 17.50 3.84
CA VAL A 75 37.34 16.25 3.20
C VAL A 75 37.68 15.17 4.23
N THR A 76 38.00 15.53 5.48
CA THR A 76 38.54 14.61 6.49
C THR A 76 37.63 14.55 7.69
N SER A 77 37.02 13.39 7.95
CA SER A 77 36.15 13.19 9.12
C SER A 77 36.85 13.60 10.43
N LEU A 78 36.07 14.08 11.40
CA LEU A 78 36.57 14.48 12.71
C LEU A 78 37.42 13.38 13.35
N ASP A 79 36.95 12.13 13.30
CA ASP A 79 37.67 10.97 13.88
C ASP A 79 39.08 10.80 13.26
N VAL A 80 39.24 11.07 11.95
CA VAL A 80 40.55 11.03 11.29
C VAL A 80 41.42 12.22 11.70
N LYS A 81 40.84 13.40 11.92
CA LYS A 81 41.58 14.59 12.39
C LYS A 81 42.19 14.36 13.77
N PHE A 82 41.47 13.74 14.70
CA PHE A 82 42.02 13.43 16.03
C PHE A 82 43.17 12.43 15.96
N ALA A 83 43.03 11.37 15.16
CA ALA A 83 44.11 10.42 14.93
C ALA A 83 45.35 11.06 14.28
N GLN A 84 45.16 12.03 13.38
CA GLN A 84 46.25 12.79 12.78
C GLN A 84 47.00 13.63 13.82
N ILE A 85 46.30 14.30 14.74
CA ILE A 85 46.91 15.10 15.81
C ILE A 85 47.78 14.21 16.71
N ASP A 86 47.29 13.05 17.18
CA ASP A 86 48.10 12.13 18.01
C ASP A 86 49.31 11.56 17.24
N SER A 87 49.15 11.29 15.94
CA SER A 87 50.25 10.88 15.06
C SER A 87 51.33 11.95 14.93
N VAL A 88 50.95 13.24 14.87
CA VAL A 88 51.89 14.36 14.87
C VAL A 88 52.67 14.39 16.18
N PHE A 89 52.01 14.38 17.35
CA PHE A 89 52.71 14.32 18.65
C PHE A 89 53.66 13.13 18.74
N SER A 90 53.20 11.94 18.39
CA SER A 90 54.02 10.72 18.40
C SER A 90 55.25 10.79 17.49
N SER A 91 55.08 11.32 16.27
CA SER A 91 56.16 11.41 15.29
C SER A 91 57.16 12.51 15.65
N GLN A 92 56.68 13.67 16.07
CA GLN A 92 57.51 14.81 16.43
C GLN A 92 58.32 14.55 17.71
N VAL A 93 57.72 13.90 18.73
CA VAL A 93 58.46 13.47 19.93
C VAL A 93 59.59 12.52 19.54
N LYS A 94 59.30 11.51 18.71
CA LYS A 94 60.32 10.55 18.23
C LYS A 94 61.45 11.24 17.47
N TRP A 95 61.13 12.16 16.57
CA TRP A 95 62.12 12.90 15.79
C TRP A 95 62.93 13.88 16.64
N GLY A 96 62.31 14.53 17.62
CA GLY A 96 62.99 15.41 18.57
C GLY A 96 64.05 14.68 19.37
N LEU A 97 63.70 13.51 19.91
CA LEU A 97 64.62 12.66 20.66
C LEU A 97 65.79 12.13 19.81
N ALA A 98 65.56 11.89 18.52
CA ALA A 98 66.59 11.43 17.58
C ALA A 98 67.65 12.52 17.26
N ILE A 99 67.37 13.80 17.52
CA ILE A 99 68.31 14.90 17.31
C ILE A 99 69.33 15.00 18.46
N LYS A 100 69.04 14.42 19.63
CA LYS A 100 69.91 14.47 20.81
C LYS A 100 70.77 13.21 20.93
N LYS A 101 72.06 13.42 21.21
CA LYS A 101 72.98 12.38 21.68
C LYS A 101 72.66 12.02 23.14
N ASP A 102 73.02 10.82 23.56
CA ASP A 102 72.78 10.35 24.93
C ASP A 102 73.38 11.32 25.96
N SER A 103 72.52 11.86 26.82
CA SER A 103 72.82 12.92 27.77
C SER A 103 71.69 13.05 28.80
N GLU A 104 71.96 13.68 29.95
CA GLU A 104 70.94 13.93 30.98
C GLU A 104 69.75 14.74 30.44
N GLN A 105 70.02 15.71 29.56
CA GLN A 105 69.00 16.48 28.87
C GLN A 105 68.13 15.62 27.94
N LYS A 106 68.72 14.59 27.31
CA LYS A 106 67.96 13.63 26.50
C LYS A 106 67.04 12.79 27.38
N ARG A 107 67.51 12.31 28.54
CA ARG A 107 66.67 11.57 29.50
C ARG A 107 65.51 12.40 30.04
N GLN A 108 65.76 13.68 30.32
CA GLN A 108 64.71 14.62 30.71
C GLN A 108 63.70 14.83 29.57
N ALA A 109 64.16 15.04 28.33
CA ALA A 109 63.29 15.15 27.17
C ALA A 109 62.51 13.84 26.88
N GLU A 110 63.12 12.67 27.12
CA GLU A 110 62.45 11.36 27.00
C GLU A 110 61.30 11.23 27.98
N LYS A 111 61.52 11.61 29.25
CA LYS A 111 60.46 11.60 30.27
C LYS A 111 59.30 12.53 29.89
N ILE A 112 59.60 13.79 29.55
CA ILE A 112 58.57 14.77 29.16
C ILE A 112 57.88 14.33 27.87
N GLY A 113 58.61 13.80 26.88
CA GLY A 113 58.06 13.30 25.63
C GLY A 113 57.15 12.07 25.83
N GLN A 114 57.46 11.19 26.77
CA GLN A 114 56.58 10.08 27.16
C GLN A 114 55.30 10.58 27.83
N GLU A 115 55.41 11.55 28.73
CA GLU A 115 54.26 12.18 29.39
C GLU A 115 53.37 12.92 28.36
N LEU A 116 53.98 13.66 27.43
CA LEU A 116 53.30 14.36 26.35
C LEU A 116 52.53 13.40 25.44
N LYS A 117 53.18 12.31 25.00
CA LYS A 117 52.55 11.27 24.19
C LYS A 117 51.41 10.57 24.95
N ALA A 118 51.63 10.23 26.22
CA ALA A 118 50.60 9.61 27.04
C ALA A 118 49.36 10.51 27.17
N LEU A 119 49.58 11.82 27.37
CA LEU A 119 48.50 12.81 27.44
C LEU A 119 47.79 12.98 26.09
N SER A 120 48.51 13.12 24.98
CA SER A 120 47.89 13.24 23.65
C SER A 120 47.03 12.03 23.31
N THR A 121 47.53 10.82 23.57
CA THR A 121 46.80 9.58 23.35
C THR A 121 45.59 9.48 24.28
N ALA A 122 45.68 9.90 25.54
CA ALA A 122 44.55 9.91 26.46
C ALA A 122 43.44 10.87 26.01
N ILE A 123 43.81 12.07 25.56
CA ILE A 123 42.86 13.07 25.02
C ILE A 123 42.15 12.52 23.78
N VAL A 124 42.90 11.93 22.84
CA VAL A 124 42.30 11.34 21.62
C VAL A 124 41.36 10.18 21.96
N ARG A 125 41.74 9.28 22.88
CA ARG A 125 40.84 8.20 23.33
C ARG A 125 39.56 8.73 23.97
N SER A 126 39.66 9.76 24.81
CA SER A 126 38.48 10.41 25.38
C SER A 126 37.57 10.97 24.29
N PHE A 127 38.15 11.59 23.26
CA PHE A 127 37.38 12.05 22.11
C PHE A 127 36.72 10.90 21.35
N GLU A 128 37.43 9.81 21.07
CA GLU A 128 36.89 8.62 20.39
C GLU A 128 35.71 7.98 21.15
N GLU A 129 35.82 7.90 22.48
CA GLU A 129 34.73 7.41 23.35
C GLU A 129 33.50 8.32 23.28
N ASN A 130 33.70 9.64 23.37
CA ASN A 130 32.63 10.62 23.25
C ASN A 130 31.99 10.64 21.86
N SER A 131 32.80 10.53 20.81
CA SER A 131 32.36 10.38 19.42
C SER A 131 31.48 9.13 19.31
N THR A 132 31.95 7.98 19.78
CA THR A 132 31.17 6.73 19.75
C THR A 132 29.84 6.88 20.48
N ALA A 133 29.84 7.51 21.66
CA ALA A 133 28.62 7.80 22.40
C ALA A 133 27.69 8.76 21.63
N PHE A 134 28.23 9.77 20.97
CA PHE A 134 27.51 10.72 20.13
C PHE A 134 26.85 10.04 18.92
N TYR A 135 27.63 9.27 18.14
CA TYR A 135 27.13 8.49 17.01
C TYR A 135 26.00 7.57 17.44
N ARG A 136 26.20 6.86 18.55
CA ARG A 136 25.17 5.97 19.10
C ARG A 136 23.94 6.78 19.50
N LYS A 137 24.08 7.84 20.30
CA LYS A 137 22.97 8.62 20.86
C LYS A 137 22.06 9.18 19.77
N TYR A 138 22.66 9.85 18.78
CA TYR A 138 21.93 10.58 17.74
C TYR A 138 21.71 9.79 16.45
N ARG A 139 22.21 8.54 16.34
CA ARG A 139 22.19 7.77 15.08
C ARG A 139 22.82 8.58 13.94
N TRP A 140 24.05 9.07 14.19
CA TRP A 140 24.70 10.02 13.30
C TRP A 140 25.06 9.42 11.93
N ALA A 141 25.38 8.13 11.88
CA ALA A 141 25.61 7.42 10.62
C ALA A 141 24.36 7.45 9.71
N GLU A 142 23.17 7.34 10.29
CA GLU A 142 21.90 7.40 9.58
C GLU A 142 21.60 8.83 9.11
N ILE A 143 21.80 9.84 9.96
CA ILE A 143 21.67 11.27 9.60
C ILE A 143 22.54 11.60 8.39
N THR A 144 23.81 11.15 8.41
CA THR A 144 24.75 11.40 7.32
C THR A 144 24.34 10.73 6.02
N LYS A 145 23.89 9.47 6.07
CA LYS A 145 23.34 8.76 4.90
C LYS A 145 22.13 9.47 4.29
N LEU A 146 21.23 9.97 5.13
CA LEU A 146 20.00 10.66 4.74
C LEU A 146 20.21 12.07 4.19
N LYS A 147 21.40 12.65 4.35
CA LYS A 147 21.71 14.01 3.88
C LYS A 147 20.74 15.08 4.44
N LEU A 148 20.38 14.97 5.73
CA LEU A 148 19.45 15.88 6.39
C LEU A 148 20.00 17.31 6.47
N SER A 149 19.15 18.31 6.26
CA SER A 149 19.53 19.72 6.46
C SER A 149 19.72 20.04 7.94
N GLU A 150 20.43 21.14 8.22
CA GLU A 150 20.61 21.72 9.56
C GLU A 150 19.32 21.72 10.42
N LYS A 151 18.22 22.25 9.88
CA LYS A 151 16.90 22.30 10.56
C LYS A 151 16.46 20.94 11.13
N TYR A 152 16.67 19.85 10.40
CA TYR A 152 16.25 18.51 10.82
C TYR A 152 17.25 17.87 11.78
N ILE A 153 18.54 18.19 11.66
CA ILE A 153 19.55 17.80 12.65
C ILE A 153 19.17 18.37 14.02
N ASP A 154 18.79 19.66 14.07
CA ASP A 154 18.39 20.30 15.32
C ASP A 154 17.16 19.64 15.96
N LYS A 155 16.22 19.16 15.14
CA LYS A 155 15.06 18.37 15.62
C LYS A 155 15.48 17.02 16.22
N VAL A 156 16.41 16.32 15.58
CA VAL A 156 16.95 15.06 16.13
C VAL A 156 17.66 15.32 17.46
N VAL A 157 18.44 16.40 17.55
CA VAL A 157 19.17 16.77 18.77
C VAL A 157 18.21 17.14 19.89
N ALA A 158 17.11 17.83 19.59
CA ALA A 158 16.11 18.21 20.57
C ALA A 158 15.43 17.00 21.22
N ASN A 159 15.20 15.91 20.46
CA ASN A 159 14.61 14.67 20.98
C ASN A 159 15.19 13.39 20.34
N PRO A 160 16.41 12.97 20.72
CA PRO A 160 17.10 11.85 20.09
C PRO A 160 16.45 10.49 20.39
N GLY A 161 15.76 10.37 21.53
CA GLY A 161 15.02 9.17 21.90
C GLY A 161 13.84 8.93 20.95
N GLN A 162 13.02 9.96 20.74
CA GLN A 162 11.87 9.90 19.83
C GLN A 162 12.30 9.67 18.38
N PHE A 163 13.37 10.33 17.93
CA PHE A 163 13.93 10.07 16.60
C PHE A 163 14.33 8.60 16.43
N ARG A 164 15.08 8.05 17.40
CA ARG A 164 15.51 6.64 17.35
C ARG A 164 14.31 5.71 17.27
N GLU A 165 13.30 5.90 18.11
CA GLU A 165 12.13 5.05 18.15
C GLU A 165 11.36 5.09 16.82
N ASN A 166 11.08 6.30 16.32
CA ASN A 166 10.37 6.48 15.06
C ASN A 166 11.17 5.96 13.86
N TYR A 167 12.49 6.15 13.86
CA TYR A 167 13.37 5.60 12.84
C TYR A 167 13.31 4.07 12.82
N CYS A 168 13.37 3.42 13.99
CA CYS A 168 13.19 1.97 14.08
C CYS A 168 11.82 1.51 13.56
N ARG A 169 10.74 2.26 13.85
CA ARG A 169 9.40 1.97 13.34
C ARG A 169 9.29 2.09 11.81
N LEU A 170 10.11 2.93 11.17
CA LEU A 170 10.24 3.02 9.71
C LEU A 170 11.19 1.97 9.11
N GLU A 171 12.04 1.39 9.95
CA GLU A 171 13.02 0.36 9.60
C GLU A 171 12.35 -1.01 9.58
N GLU A 172 11.68 -1.37 10.66
CA GLU A 172 11.11 -2.68 10.91
C GLU A 172 9.72 -2.56 11.54
N LEU A 173 8.86 -3.52 11.24
CA LEU A 173 7.65 -3.75 12.05
C LEU A 173 7.99 -4.67 13.22
N GLY A 174 7.30 -4.47 14.34
CA GLY A 174 7.44 -5.28 15.56
C GLY A 174 7.37 -6.80 15.29
N PRO A 175 7.83 -7.64 16.23
CA PRO A 175 7.95 -9.08 16.00
C PRO A 175 6.60 -9.70 15.62
N HIS A 176 6.56 -10.38 14.47
CA HIS A 176 5.42 -11.21 14.08
C HIS A 176 5.69 -12.65 14.53
N GLU A 177 4.75 -13.26 15.24
CA GLU A 177 4.80 -14.70 15.52
C GLU A 177 4.39 -15.45 14.24
N GLN A 178 5.29 -16.23 13.66
CA GLN A 178 4.90 -17.21 12.65
C GLN A 178 4.42 -18.46 13.37
N ALA A 179 3.17 -18.86 13.12
CA ALA A 179 2.62 -20.09 13.65
C ALA A 179 2.99 -21.28 12.76
N LYS A 180 3.64 -22.26 13.40
CA LYS A 180 3.73 -23.69 13.08
C LYS A 180 4.42 -24.09 11.77
N GLU A 181 5.72 -24.36 11.87
CA GLU A 181 6.27 -25.68 11.52
C GLU A 181 7.32 -26.03 12.60
N GLU A 182 7.15 -27.18 13.26
CA GLU A 182 7.96 -27.76 14.36
C GLU A 182 7.75 -27.27 15.81
N PRO A 183 7.69 -28.21 16.79
CA PRO A 183 7.62 -27.87 18.20
C PRO A 183 9.02 -27.54 18.74
N GLY A 184 9.24 -26.28 19.15
CA GLY A 184 10.35 -25.93 20.05
C GLY A 184 11.08 -24.61 19.84
N LEU A 185 10.84 -23.85 18.77
CA LEU A 185 11.56 -22.59 18.56
C LEU A 185 10.68 -21.52 17.90
N HIS A 186 10.05 -20.66 18.70
CA HIS A 186 9.43 -19.44 18.19
C HIS A 186 10.53 -18.49 17.68
N LYS A 187 10.91 -18.58 16.41
CA LYS A 187 11.81 -17.63 15.78
C LYS A 187 11.02 -16.35 15.49
N LYS A 188 11.23 -15.30 16.28
CA LYS A 188 10.68 -13.95 15.98
C LYS A 188 11.30 -13.47 14.67
N VAL A 189 10.51 -13.43 13.60
CA VAL A 189 10.94 -12.88 12.31
C VAL A 189 10.56 -11.41 12.28
N LYS A 190 11.57 -10.56 12.08
CA LYS A 190 11.38 -9.12 11.84
C LYS A 190 11.12 -8.91 10.35
N LYS A 191 10.17 -8.03 10.01
CA LYS A 191 9.87 -7.63 8.63
C LYS A 191 10.38 -6.20 8.40
N GLU A 192 11.25 -6.02 7.41
CA GLU A 192 11.80 -4.70 7.06
C GLU A 192 10.84 -3.88 6.18
N LEU A 193 10.59 -2.64 6.57
CA LEU A 193 9.80 -1.67 5.80
C LEU A 193 10.67 -0.86 4.82
N GLY A 194 11.92 -0.58 5.17
CA GLY A 194 12.83 0.20 4.31
C GLY A 194 12.44 1.68 4.14
N LEU A 195 11.43 2.20 4.85
CA LEU A 195 11.01 3.61 4.74
C LEU A 195 12.01 4.57 5.37
N HIS A 196 12.79 4.08 6.34
CA HIS A 196 13.86 4.81 7.02
C HIS A 196 14.98 5.30 6.09
N GLU A 197 15.10 4.74 4.88
CA GLU A 197 16.07 5.16 3.85
C GLU A 197 15.60 6.39 3.07
N LYS A 198 14.30 6.72 3.12
CA LYS A 198 13.72 7.84 2.39
C LYS A 198 13.77 9.12 3.23
N ALA A 199 14.67 10.03 2.87
CA ALA A 199 14.85 11.29 3.59
C ALA A 199 13.56 12.11 3.70
N SER A 200 12.71 12.16 2.67
CA SER A 200 11.43 12.88 2.71
C SER A 200 10.48 12.33 3.78
N ILE A 201 10.39 11.01 3.92
CA ILE A 201 9.55 10.35 4.93
C ILE A 201 10.10 10.63 6.33
N VAL A 202 11.40 10.48 6.54
CA VAL A 202 12.04 10.77 7.83
C VAL A 202 11.85 12.24 8.22
N GLN A 203 11.93 13.16 7.27
CA GLN A 203 11.67 14.58 7.50
C GLN A 203 10.22 14.85 7.92
N GLN A 204 9.23 14.25 7.25
CA GLN A 204 7.81 14.36 7.63
C GLN A 204 7.58 13.87 9.07
N VAL A 205 8.20 12.75 9.46
CA VAL A 205 8.11 12.22 10.83
C VAL A 205 8.79 13.14 11.86
N LEU A 206 9.88 13.82 11.48
CA LEU A 206 10.51 14.85 12.32
C LEU A 206 9.70 16.16 12.35
N ASP A 207 8.86 16.43 11.35
CA ASP A 207 7.96 17.57 11.33
C ASP A 207 6.79 17.41 12.30
N ASP A 208 6.18 16.21 12.36
CA ASP A 208 5.14 15.90 13.35
C ASP A 208 5.26 14.45 13.86
N PRO A 209 6.06 14.22 14.92
CA PRO A 209 6.27 12.88 15.46
C PRO A 209 5.04 12.31 16.17
N VAL A 210 4.14 13.17 16.67
CA VAL A 210 2.89 12.76 17.34
C VAL A 210 1.89 12.27 16.31
N PHE A 211 1.83 12.94 15.15
CA PHE A 211 1.04 12.47 14.01
C PHE A 211 1.53 11.10 13.54
N PHE A 212 2.84 10.92 13.35
CA PHE A 212 3.39 9.63 12.94
C PHE A 212 3.05 8.52 13.95
N GLU A 213 3.12 8.79 15.25
CA GLU A 213 2.71 7.82 16.27
C GLU A 213 1.23 7.40 16.10
N ARG A 214 0.33 8.34 15.81
CA ARG A 214 -1.07 8.03 15.54
C ARG A 214 -1.24 7.14 14.30
N VAL A 215 -0.52 7.45 13.22
CA VAL A 215 -0.52 6.61 12.00
C VAL A 215 0.03 5.22 12.30
N TYR A 216 1.07 5.12 13.12
CA TYR A 216 1.66 3.85 13.49
C TYR A 216 0.71 2.98 14.32
N LEU A 217 -0.06 3.60 15.23
CA LEU A 217 -1.03 2.90 16.09
C LEU A 217 -2.25 2.36 15.33
N THR A 218 -2.53 2.85 14.11
CA THR A 218 -3.62 2.32 13.28
C THR A 218 -3.20 1.13 12.44
N LEU A 219 -1.89 0.83 12.34
CA LEU A 219 -1.38 -0.28 11.54
C LEU A 219 -1.90 -1.62 12.05
N ASP A 220 -2.25 -2.48 11.10
CA ASP A 220 -2.53 -3.89 11.36
C ASP A 220 -1.26 -4.70 11.08
N LEU A 221 -0.62 -5.18 12.15
CA LEU A 221 0.61 -5.97 12.05
C LEU A 221 0.36 -7.38 11.48
N GLY A 222 -0.89 -7.81 11.36
CA GLY A 222 -1.28 -9.08 10.75
C GLY A 222 -1.35 -9.07 9.23
N VAL A 223 -1.10 -7.93 8.56
CA VAL A 223 -1.11 -7.83 7.10
C VAL A 223 0.00 -8.69 6.49
N ALA A 224 -0.38 -9.53 5.54
CA ALA A 224 0.55 -10.44 4.86
C ALA A 224 1.55 -9.67 3.98
N ASP A 225 1.08 -8.66 3.23
CA ASP A 225 1.88 -7.87 2.29
C ASP A 225 2.40 -6.56 2.92
N LEU A 226 3.73 -6.44 2.96
CA LEU A 226 4.42 -5.23 3.42
C LEU A 226 4.30 -4.07 2.44
N SER A 227 3.98 -4.31 1.18
CA SER A 227 3.79 -3.26 0.18
C SER A 227 2.61 -2.34 0.56
N ASP A 228 1.52 -2.92 1.05
CA ASP A 228 0.33 -2.19 1.50
C ASP A 228 0.62 -1.29 2.70
N LEU A 229 1.36 -1.81 3.70
CA LEU A 229 1.75 -1.05 4.88
C LEU A 229 2.67 0.13 4.52
N ARG A 230 3.62 -0.08 3.60
CA ARG A 230 4.50 0.99 3.11
C ARG A 230 3.71 2.08 2.40
N SER A 231 2.86 1.68 1.46
CA SER A 231 1.98 2.58 0.70
C SER A 231 1.09 3.42 1.61
N TYR A 232 0.53 2.80 2.65
CA TYR A 232 -0.29 3.48 3.64
C TYR A 232 0.46 4.55 4.43
N ILE A 233 1.63 4.22 5.00
CA ILE A 233 2.44 5.17 5.77
C ILE A 233 2.83 6.35 4.89
N GLU A 234 3.26 6.09 3.65
CA GLU A 234 3.61 7.14 2.69
C GLU A 234 2.45 8.07 2.37
N LYS A 235 1.25 7.52 2.10
CA LYS A 235 0.03 8.31 1.86
C LYS A 235 -0.36 9.14 3.07
N ALA A 236 -0.36 8.52 4.26
CA ALA A 236 -0.73 9.19 5.51
C ALA A 236 0.20 10.37 5.82
N LEU A 237 1.51 10.22 5.60
CA LEU A 237 2.49 11.29 5.84
C LEU A 237 2.52 12.34 4.73
N THR A 238 2.11 12.00 3.51
CA THR A 238 2.00 12.95 2.40
C THR A 238 0.82 13.89 2.58
N ASP A 239 -0.30 13.41 3.13
CA ASP A 239 -1.48 14.23 3.42
C ASP A 239 -2.03 13.98 4.85
N PRO A 240 -1.44 14.63 5.86
CA PRO A 240 -1.86 14.49 7.25
C PRO A 240 -3.29 14.98 7.53
N GLU A 241 -3.78 15.95 6.76
CA GLU A 241 -5.13 16.49 6.90
C GLU A 241 -6.16 15.47 6.44
N LEU A 242 -5.95 14.86 5.27
CA LEU A 242 -6.78 13.79 4.74
C LEU A 242 -6.82 12.59 5.69
N PHE A 243 -5.66 12.16 6.19
CA PHE A 243 -5.60 11.09 7.19
C PHE A 243 -6.41 11.44 8.43
N THR A 244 -6.24 12.65 8.97
CA THR A 244 -6.94 13.07 10.19
C THR A 244 -8.45 13.11 9.96
N LYS A 245 -8.91 13.56 8.79
CA LYS A 245 -10.32 13.58 8.41
C LYS A 245 -10.88 12.16 8.30
N ALA A 246 -10.21 11.27 7.56
CA ALA A 246 -10.61 9.87 7.41
C ALA A 246 -10.63 9.12 8.76
N TYR A 247 -9.59 9.29 9.57
CA TYR A 247 -9.50 8.68 10.89
C TYR A 247 -10.62 9.14 11.82
N LYS A 248 -10.88 10.45 11.93
CA LYS A 248 -11.94 10.99 12.78
C LYS A 248 -13.31 10.45 12.37
N TYR A 249 -13.61 10.51 11.07
CA TYR A 249 -14.86 10.01 10.53
C TYR A 249 -15.06 8.53 10.87
N LEU A 250 -14.09 7.68 10.53
CA LEU A 250 -14.20 6.24 10.77
C LEU A 250 -14.24 5.88 12.26
N LYS A 251 -13.61 6.68 13.10
CA LYS A 251 -13.62 6.48 14.56
C LYS A 251 -15.03 6.61 15.14
N GLU A 252 -15.86 7.50 14.62
CA GLU A 252 -17.27 7.65 15.05
C GLU A 252 -18.08 6.36 14.82
N PHE A 253 -17.70 5.56 13.82
CA PHE A 253 -18.33 4.29 13.48
C PHE A 253 -17.57 3.05 14.01
N GLY A 254 -16.50 3.23 14.77
CA GLY A 254 -15.65 2.12 15.23
C GLY A 254 -14.82 1.43 14.13
N LEU A 255 -14.69 2.05 12.95
CA LEU A 255 -14.02 1.52 11.75
C LEU A 255 -12.60 2.10 11.56
N HIS A 256 -11.91 2.46 12.63
CA HIS A 256 -10.62 3.16 12.58
C HIS A 256 -9.40 2.23 12.39
N GLN A 257 -9.62 1.00 11.95
CA GLN A 257 -8.53 0.05 11.67
C GLN A 257 -7.87 0.37 10.32
N PHE A 258 -6.60 -0.04 10.17
CA PHE A 258 -5.79 0.08 8.95
C PHE A 258 -6.59 -0.15 7.66
N LYS A 259 -7.29 -1.29 7.56
CA LYS A 259 -8.00 -1.71 6.34
C LYS A 259 -8.94 -0.62 5.81
N TYR A 260 -9.75 -0.01 6.67
CA TYR A 260 -10.75 0.97 6.25
C TYR A 260 -10.13 2.33 6.00
N ILE A 261 -9.18 2.77 6.84
CA ILE A 261 -8.48 4.03 6.61
C ILE A 261 -7.72 3.97 5.29
N ASN A 262 -7.03 2.86 4.99
CA ASN A 262 -6.30 2.68 3.75
C ASN A 262 -7.22 2.77 2.51
N LEU A 263 -8.42 2.20 2.58
CA LEU A 263 -9.43 2.35 1.52
C LEU A 263 -9.82 3.81 1.31
N LEU A 264 -10.10 4.57 2.38
CA LEU A 264 -10.41 6.00 2.28
C LEU A 264 -9.24 6.83 1.76
N LEU A 265 -7.99 6.50 2.13
CA LEU A 265 -6.82 7.20 1.61
C LEU A 265 -6.60 6.94 0.11
N ASN A 266 -7.09 5.83 -0.42
CA ASN A 266 -7.01 5.52 -1.85
C ASN A 266 -8.07 6.23 -2.68
N ASP A 267 -9.27 6.42 -2.13
CA ASP A 267 -10.40 7.02 -2.85
C ASP A 267 -11.34 7.80 -1.91
N PHE A 268 -10.83 8.90 -1.36
CA PHE A 268 -11.61 9.73 -0.45
C PHE A 268 -12.74 10.48 -1.15
N GLU A 269 -12.50 10.98 -2.37
CA GLU A 269 -13.52 11.72 -3.12
C GLU A 269 -14.64 10.81 -3.62
N GLY A 270 -14.34 9.57 -4.03
CA GLY A 270 -15.37 8.59 -4.34
C GLY A 270 -16.23 8.26 -3.11
N PHE A 271 -15.59 8.06 -1.95
CA PHE A 271 -16.32 7.86 -0.69
C PHE A 271 -17.19 9.09 -0.32
N LYS A 272 -16.64 10.30 -0.44
CA LYS A 272 -17.36 11.54 -0.15
C LYS A 272 -18.57 11.72 -1.07
N LYS A 273 -18.42 11.45 -2.38
CA LYS A 273 -19.52 11.45 -3.36
C LYS A 273 -20.61 10.45 -2.96
N ASN A 274 -20.22 9.27 -2.47
CA ASN A 274 -21.17 8.28 -1.97
C ASN A 274 -21.90 8.75 -0.70
N CYS A 275 -21.23 9.49 0.19
CA CYS A 275 -21.89 10.14 1.32
C CYS A 275 -22.86 11.25 0.87
N GLU A 276 -22.51 12.03 -0.15
CA GLU A 276 -23.38 13.06 -0.73
C GLU A 276 -24.64 12.45 -1.34
N TYR A 277 -24.53 11.30 -2.03
CA TYR A 277 -25.69 10.55 -2.49
C TYR A 277 -26.63 10.16 -1.35
N LEU A 278 -26.11 9.94 -0.15
CA LEU A 278 -26.90 9.55 1.01
C LEU A 278 -27.35 10.75 1.86
N ALA A 279 -26.81 11.96 1.63
CA ALA A 279 -27.09 13.15 2.42
C ALA A 279 -28.54 13.65 2.24
N ASP A 280 -29.13 13.38 1.07
CA ASP A 280 -30.53 13.69 0.77
C ASP A 280 -31.52 12.77 1.51
N PHE A 281 -31.02 11.71 2.14
CA PHE A 281 -31.80 10.73 2.86
C PHE A 281 -31.55 10.89 4.37
N GLN A 282 -32.59 10.70 5.19
CA GLN A 282 -32.55 10.96 6.63
C GLN A 282 -31.25 10.46 7.30
N SER A 283 -30.42 11.44 7.71
CA SER A 283 -29.10 11.24 8.28
C SER A 283 -29.19 10.33 9.51
N GLY A 284 -28.73 9.08 9.37
CA GLY A 284 -28.77 8.05 10.42
C GLY A 284 -29.24 6.68 9.93
N ARG A 285 -30.13 6.64 8.92
CA ARG A 285 -30.65 5.37 8.36
C ARG A 285 -29.54 4.47 7.81
N PHE A 286 -28.51 5.08 7.21
CA PHE A 286 -27.44 4.35 6.50
C PHE A 286 -26.16 4.14 7.30
N ALA A 287 -26.10 4.62 8.56
CA ALA A 287 -24.94 4.40 9.42
C ALA A 287 -24.52 2.91 9.51
N PRO A 288 -25.45 1.92 9.58
CA PRO A 288 -25.09 0.51 9.59
C PRO A 288 -24.35 0.02 8.33
N TYR A 289 -24.57 0.67 7.18
CA TYR A 289 -23.98 0.29 5.90
C TYR A 289 -22.65 0.99 5.60
N THR A 290 -22.17 1.87 6.48
CA THR A 290 -20.92 2.64 6.28
C THR A 290 -19.74 1.72 5.93
N LYS A 291 -19.61 0.60 6.64
CA LYS A 291 -18.58 -0.42 6.36
C LYS A 291 -18.71 -0.98 4.95
N GLU A 292 -19.93 -1.30 4.53
CA GLU A 292 -20.22 -1.91 3.24
C GLU A 292 -19.92 -0.94 2.09
N ILE A 293 -20.31 0.33 2.24
CA ILE A 293 -20.01 1.41 1.28
C ILE A 293 -18.51 1.63 1.14
N ILE A 294 -17.75 1.58 2.24
CA ILE A 294 -16.28 1.75 2.18
C ILE A 294 -15.63 0.60 1.43
N VAL A 295 -16.05 -0.65 1.72
CA VAL A 295 -15.47 -1.84 1.11
C VAL A 295 -15.86 -1.96 -0.36
N ASN A 296 -17.09 -1.59 -0.71
CA ASN A 296 -17.69 -1.77 -2.03
C ASN A 296 -18.07 -0.45 -2.69
N SER A 297 -17.24 0.59 -2.50
CA SER A 297 -17.48 1.98 -2.94
C SER A 297 -17.92 2.06 -4.40
N ALA A 298 -17.15 1.43 -5.31
CA ALA A 298 -17.44 1.44 -6.74
C ALA A 298 -18.76 0.74 -7.08
N LEU A 299 -19.08 -0.39 -6.43
CA LEU A 299 -20.34 -1.12 -6.65
C LEU A 299 -21.54 -0.28 -6.20
N PHE A 300 -21.42 0.40 -5.05
CA PHE A 300 -22.46 1.30 -4.59
C PHE A 300 -22.65 2.48 -5.55
N THR A 301 -21.57 3.16 -5.98
CA THR A 301 -21.67 4.27 -6.93
C THR A 301 -22.39 3.85 -8.21
N GLN A 302 -21.99 2.71 -8.81
CA GLN A 302 -22.61 2.19 -10.02
C GLN A 302 -24.07 1.82 -9.80
N GLY A 303 -24.39 1.08 -8.73
CA GLY A 303 -25.76 0.68 -8.43
C GLY A 303 -26.68 1.87 -8.20
N TYR A 304 -26.21 2.87 -7.45
CA TYR A 304 -26.96 4.10 -7.20
C TYR A 304 -27.21 4.87 -8.50
N GLU A 305 -26.20 5.01 -9.37
CA GLU A 305 -26.35 5.70 -10.66
C GLU A 305 -27.34 4.98 -11.58
N CYS A 306 -27.33 3.63 -11.61
CA CYS A 306 -28.33 2.84 -12.32
C CYS A 306 -29.76 3.11 -11.80
N LEU A 307 -29.96 3.06 -10.48
CA LEU A 307 -31.26 3.34 -9.88
C LEU A 307 -31.71 4.78 -10.13
N LYS A 308 -30.79 5.74 -10.06
CA LYS A 308 -31.08 7.16 -10.34
C LYS A 308 -31.48 7.38 -11.79
N ALA A 309 -30.82 6.76 -12.76
CA ALA A 309 -31.15 6.85 -14.17
C ALA A 309 -32.55 6.32 -14.50
N LEU A 310 -33.05 5.39 -13.67
CA LEU A 310 -34.37 4.78 -13.78
C LEU A 310 -35.42 5.43 -12.84
N GLU A 311 -35.07 6.52 -12.16
CA GLU A 311 -35.91 7.20 -11.16
C GLU A 311 -36.33 6.29 -9.97
N LEU A 312 -35.54 5.25 -9.70
CA LEU A 312 -35.71 4.28 -8.62
C LEU A 312 -34.87 4.60 -7.37
N ASN A 313 -34.28 5.78 -7.26
CA ASN A 313 -33.40 6.19 -6.16
C ASN A 313 -34.13 6.56 -4.86
N GLN A 314 -35.33 6.02 -4.62
CA GLN A 314 -36.07 6.24 -3.38
C GLN A 314 -35.40 5.51 -2.19
N PRO A 315 -35.54 6.00 -0.94
CA PRO A 315 -34.80 5.48 0.21
C PRO A 315 -34.94 3.96 0.40
N GLU A 316 -36.13 3.41 0.17
CA GLU A 316 -36.44 1.99 0.33
C GLU A 316 -35.69 1.11 -0.68
N ASN A 317 -35.47 1.61 -1.89
CA ASN A 317 -34.71 0.92 -2.92
C ASN A 317 -33.20 1.01 -2.64
N ILE A 318 -32.74 2.14 -2.11
CA ILE A 318 -31.33 2.29 -1.69
C ILE A 318 -31.01 1.36 -0.52
N ASP A 319 -31.92 1.17 0.43
CA ASP A 319 -31.77 0.17 1.51
C ASP A 319 -31.60 -1.25 0.95
N LYS A 320 -32.43 -1.63 -0.03
CA LYS A 320 -32.34 -2.96 -0.68
C LYS A 320 -31.03 -3.13 -1.43
N LEU A 321 -30.59 -2.09 -2.14
CA LEU A 321 -29.30 -2.06 -2.84
C LEU A 321 -28.15 -2.27 -1.84
N LEU A 322 -28.15 -1.55 -0.72
CA LEU A 322 -27.12 -1.65 0.32
C LEU A 322 -27.15 -2.99 1.06
N GLY A 323 -28.32 -3.64 1.14
CA GLY A 323 -28.46 -5.00 1.67
C GLY A 323 -27.83 -6.09 0.78
N GLY A 324 -27.54 -5.79 -0.49
CA GLY A 324 -27.10 -6.80 -1.47
C GLY A 324 -26.30 -6.26 -2.65
N LEU A 325 -25.31 -5.38 -2.43
CA LEU A 325 -24.55 -4.71 -3.49
C LEU A 325 -23.96 -5.66 -4.54
N ALA A 326 -23.26 -6.71 -4.08
CA ALA A 326 -22.60 -7.67 -4.98
C ALA A 326 -23.62 -8.48 -5.79
N LEU A 327 -24.72 -8.91 -5.16
CA LEU A 327 -25.81 -9.62 -5.83
C LEU A 327 -26.52 -8.72 -6.85
N PHE A 328 -26.83 -7.48 -6.47
CA PHE A 328 -27.42 -6.50 -7.38
C PHE A 328 -26.54 -6.27 -8.61
N ALA A 329 -25.23 -6.05 -8.43
CA ALA A 329 -24.32 -5.82 -9.55
C ALA A 329 -24.29 -7.00 -10.53
N GLY A 330 -24.21 -8.24 -10.02
CA GLY A 330 -24.27 -9.44 -10.85
C GLY A 330 -25.62 -9.61 -11.55
N ASN A 331 -26.73 -9.37 -10.84
CA ASN A 331 -28.08 -9.48 -11.37
C ASN A 331 -28.40 -8.40 -12.40
N TYR A 332 -27.88 -7.19 -12.23
CA TYR A 332 -28.08 -6.11 -13.19
C TYR A 332 -27.40 -6.41 -14.54
N GLN A 333 -26.17 -6.94 -14.53
CA GLN A 333 -25.51 -7.41 -15.76
C GLN A 333 -26.27 -8.54 -16.44
N ARG A 334 -26.94 -9.38 -15.67
CA ARG A 334 -27.82 -10.45 -16.19
C ARG A 334 -29.09 -9.88 -16.82
N LEU A 335 -29.70 -8.86 -16.21
CA LEU A 335 -30.82 -8.13 -16.82
C LEU A 335 -30.40 -7.46 -18.14
N GLU A 336 -29.20 -6.88 -18.22
CA GLU A 336 -28.67 -6.31 -19.46
C GLU A 336 -28.62 -7.36 -20.57
N LYS A 337 -28.11 -8.57 -20.27
CA LYS A 337 -28.05 -9.69 -21.23
C LYS A 337 -29.43 -10.15 -21.71
N LEU A 338 -30.45 -10.05 -20.86
CA LEU A 338 -31.83 -10.38 -21.20
C LEU A 338 -32.58 -9.20 -21.86
N GLY A 339 -31.94 -8.04 -22.04
CA GLY A 339 -32.56 -6.84 -22.59
C GLY A 339 -33.55 -6.14 -21.65
N PHE A 340 -33.43 -6.35 -20.34
CA PHE A 340 -34.38 -5.88 -19.32
C PHE A 340 -33.90 -4.67 -18.52
N SER A 341 -32.62 -4.29 -18.64
CA SER A 341 -31.98 -3.28 -17.78
C SER A 341 -32.54 -1.86 -17.89
N LEU A 342 -33.15 -1.49 -19.02
CA LEU A 342 -33.75 -0.17 -19.22
C LEU A 342 -35.20 -0.07 -18.74
N ASN A 343 -35.78 -1.17 -18.26
CA ASN A 343 -37.16 -1.20 -17.79
C ASN A 343 -37.20 -1.03 -16.26
N PRO A 344 -37.71 0.10 -15.73
CA PRO A 344 -37.69 0.38 -14.30
C PRO A 344 -38.51 -0.63 -13.49
N GLU A 345 -39.63 -1.14 -14.02
CA GLU A 345 -40.44 -2.15 -13.32
C GLU A 345 -39.70 -3.49 -13.19
N ARG A 346 -38.96 -3.90 -14.23
CA ARG A 346 -38.14 -5.13 -14.19
C ARG A 346 -36.96 -4.97 -13.24
N VAL A 347 -36.27 -3.83 -13.26
CA VAL A 347 -35.16 -3.56 -12.34
C VAL A 347 -35.65 -3.50 -10.90
N LYS A 348 -36.80 -2.87 -10.64
CA LYS A 348 -37.41 -2.83 -9.31
C LYS A 348 -37.82 -4.24 -8.84
N LYS A 349 -38.45 -5.03 -9.70
CA LYS A 349 -38.82 -6.42 -9.39
C LYS A 349 -37.62 -7.29 -9.03
N MET A 350 -36.50 -7.11 -9.75
CA MET A 350 -35.21 -7.75 -9.45
C MET A 350 -34.68 -7.31 -8.08
N LEU A 351 -34.67 -5.99 -7.82
CA LEU A 351 -34.20 -5.41 -6.57
C LEU A 351 -35.03 -5.87 -5.36
N ASP A 352 -36.33 -6.07 -5.54
CA ASP A 352 -37.24 -6.56 -4.51
C ASP A 352 -37.01 -8.03 -4.17
N ASN A 353 -36.39 -8.82 -5.07
CA ASN A 353 -36.21 -10.27 -4.94
C ASN A 353 -34.83 -10.72 -5.47
N LEU A 354 -33.76 -10.17 -4.90
CA LEU A 354 -32.38 -10.37 -5.39
C LEU A 354 -31.97 -11.85 -5.47
N GLU A 355 -32.25 -12.64 -4.43
CA GLU A 355 -31.86 -14.06 -4.42
C GLU A 355 -32.69 -14.90 -5.39
N SER A 356 -34.00 -14.66 -5.47
CA SER A 356 -34.87 -15.41 -6.38
C SER A 356 -34.46 -15.22 -7.84
N PHE A 357 -34.15 -14.00 -8.25
CA PHE A 357 -33.68 -13.75 -9.61
C PHE A 357 -32.33 -14.43 -9.92
N ASP A 358 -31.41 -14.48 -8.94
CA ASP A 358 -30.12 -15.20 -9.10
C ASP A 358 -30.36 -16.70 -9.34
N GLN A 359 -31.33 -17.29 -8.64
CA GLN A 359 -31.71 -18.69 -8.78
C GLN A 359 -32.41 -18.99 -10.12
N ASP A 360 -33.28 -18.09 -10.58
CA ASP A 360 -34.06 -18.28 -11.82
C ASP A 360 -33.25 -17.99 -13.09
N TYR A 361 -32.16 -17.21 -12.97
CA TYR A 361 -31.39 -16.74 -14.12
C TYR A 361 -30.90 -17.85 -15.07
N PRO A 362 -30.38 -19.01 -14.62
CA PRO A 362 -29.96 -20.09 -15.51
C PRO A 362 -31.10 -20.57 -16.43
N SER A 363 -32.32 -20.67 -15.90
CA SER A 363 -33.49 -21.09 -16.68
C SER A 363 -33.95 -19.98 -17.63
N LEU A 364 -33.95 -18.73 -17.17
CA LEU A 364 -34.23 -17.56 -18.02
C LEU A 364 -33.23 -17.44 -19.18
N GLN A 365 -31.94 -17.72 -18.94
CA GLN A 365 -30.91 -17.64 -19.96
C GLN A 365 -31.13 -18.68 -21.07
N LYS A 366 -31.51 -19.91 -20.72
CA LYS A 366 -31.82 -20.97 -21.68
C LYS A 366 -33.06 -20.62 -22.50
N LEU A 367 -34.09 -20.09 -21.86
CA LEU A 367 -35.30 -19.62 -22.52
C LEU A 367 -35.03 -18.43 -23.45
N HIS A 368 -34.14 -17.51 -23.06
CA HIS A 368 -33.70 -16.39 -23.91
C HIS A 368 -32.98 -16.90 -25.16
N ALA A 369 -32.09 -17.89 -25.03
CA ALA A 369 -31.42 -18.50 -26.19
C ALA A 369 -32.41 -19.14 -27.17
N VAL A 370 -33.47 -19.80 -26.65
CA VAL A 370 -34.56 -20.31 -27.49
C VAL A 370 -35.31 -19.18 -28.18
N TYR A 371 -35.63 -18.10 -27.46
CA TYR A 371 -36.26 -16.92 -28.03
C TYR A 371 -35.42 -16.29 -29.15
N ASP A 372 -34.10 -16.12 -28.95
CA ASP A 372 -33.19 -15.59 -29.97
C ASP A 372 -33.14 -16.49 -31.21
N GLY A 373 -33.03 -17.80 -31.00
CA GLY A 373 -33.02 -18.79 -32.09
C GLY A 373 -34.33 -18.79 -32.88
N LEU A 374 -35.48 -18.68 -32.21
CA LEU A 374 -36.78 -18.56 -32.87
C LEU A 374 -36.92 -17.22 -33.61
N THR A 375 -36.50 -16.12 -32.99
CA THR A 375 -36.52 -14.78 -33.56
C THR A 375 -35.73 -14.75 -34.87
N ALA A 376 -34.50 -15.26 -34.88
CA ALA A 376 -33.66 -15.31 -36.07
C ALA A 376 -34.30 -16.13 -37.20
N LYS A 377 -34.93 -17.26 -36.88
CA LYS A 377 -35.60 -18.11 -37.88
C LYS A 377 -36.90 -17.49 -38.41
N ILE A 378 -37.64 -16.75 -37.57
CA ILE A 378 -38.82 -15.98 -37.98
C ILE A 378 -38.42 -14.84 -38.92
N GLU A 379 -37.36 -14.09 -38.59
CA GLU A 379 -36.84 -12.99 -39.41
C GLU A 379 -36.37 -13.45 -40.78
N ASN A 380 -35.67 -14.59 -40.83
CA ASN A 380 -35.18 -15.19 -42.07
C ASN A 380 -36.26 -15.95 -42.87
N ASN A 381 -37.53 -15.92 -42.43
CA ASN A 381 -38.65 -16.65 -43.03
C ASN A 381 -38.38 -18.17 -43.19
N GLN A 382 -37.64 -18.76 -42.26
CA GLN A 382 -37.25 -20.19 -42.29
C GLN A 382 -38.32 -21.10 -41.67
N LEU A 383 -39.37 -20.53 -41.08
CA LEU A 383 -40.46 -21.28 -40.45
C LEU A 383 -41.68 -21.39 -41.37
N LYS A 384 -41.61 -22.27 -42.37
CA LYS A 384 -42.70 -22.48 -43.34
C LYS A 384 -43.86 -23.26 -42.71
N VAL A 385 -45.08 -22.78 -42.93
CA VAL A 385 -46.31 -23.44 -42.51
C VAL A 385 -46.79 -24.36 -43.63
N HIS A 386 -47.00 -25.64 -43.33
CA HIS A 386 -47.51 -26.63 -44.29
C HIS A 386 -48.89 -27.17 -43.86
N GLY A 387 -49.86 -27.12 -44.78
CA GLY A 387 -51.23 -27.64 -44.61
C GLY A 387 -52.23 -26.57 -44.14
N LEU A 388 -53.51 -26.76 -44.50
CA LEU A 388 -54.64 -25.83 -44.30
C LEU A 388 -54.88 -25.43 -42.82
N THR A 389 -54.39 -26.23 -41.87
CA THR A 389 -54.54 -26.02 -40.41
C THR A 389 -53.21 -26.10 -39.65
N GLY A 390 -52.07 -26.02 -40.34
CA GLY A 390 -50.74 -26.29 -39.77
C GLY A 390 -50.11 -25.14 -38.99
N GLY A 391 -50.62 -23.91 -39.16
CA GLY A 391 -50.07 -22.70 -38.57
C GLY A 391 -50.92 -22.11 -37.45
N SER A 392 -50.27 -21.31 -36.62
CA SER A 392 -50.88 -20.43 -35.62
C SER A 392 -50.29 -19.03 -35.78
N SER A 393 -51.10 -18.01 -35.53
CA SER A 393 -50.62 -16.64 -35.51
C SER A 393 -49.97 -16.32 -34.16
N ILE A 394 -48.82 -15.65 -34.21
CA ILE A 394 -48.13 -15.08 -33.05
C ILE A 394 -47.95 -13.58 -33.27
N MET A 395 -47.82 -12.82 -32.19
CA MET A 395 -47.29 -11.47 -32.27
C MET A 395 -45.75 -11.54 -32.32
N PHE A 396 -45.15 -10.84 -33.27
CA PHE A 396 -43.70 -10.74 -33.42
C PHE A 396 -43.34 -9.30 -33.76
N LYS A 397 -42.68 -8.58 -32.83
CA LYS A 397 -42.33 -7.16 -32.98
C LYS A 397 -43.53 -6.30 -33.38
N GLY A 398 -44.68 -6.53 -32.73
CA GLY A 398 -45.93 -5.81 -33.00
C GLY A 398 -46.64 -6.18 -34.30
N GLN A 399 -46.20 -7.22 -35.03
CA GLN A 399 -46.85 -7.69 -36.25
C GLN A 399 -47.31 -9.14 -36.11
N LEU A 400 -48.51 -9.44 -36.65
CA LEU A 400 -49.01 -10.80 -36.71
C LEU A 400 -48.20 -11.64 -37.72
N ARG A 401 -47.55 -12.71 -37.25
CA ARG A 401 -46.80 -13.66 -38.08
C ARG A 401 -47.41 -15.05 -37.92
N CYS A 402 -47.55 -15.79 -39.03
CA CYS A 402 -48.02 -17.18 -38.99
C CYS A 402 -46.82 -18.12 -38.90
N VAL A 403 -46.76 -18.95 -37.85
CA VAL A 403 -45.70 -19.93 -37.59
C VAL A 403 -46.29 -21.32 -37.35
N PRO A 404 -45.50 -22.40 -37.45
CA PRO A 404 -45.99 -23.74 -37.13
C PRO A 404 -46.57 -23.82 -35.71
N LYS A 405 -47.69 -24.55 -35.53
CA LYS A 405 -48.40 -24.70 -34.24
C LYS A 405 -47.54 -25.10 -33.04
N GLY A 406 -46.45 -25.84 -33.26
CA GLY A 406 -45.54 -26.20 -32.17
C GLY A 406 -44.62 -25.06 -31.76
N VAL A 407 -44.19 -24.24 -32.73
CA VAL A 407 -43.42 -23.03 -32.47
C VAL A 407 -44.28 -22.00 -31.75
N SER A 408 -45.56 -21.82 -32.14
CA SER A 408 -46.44 -20.86 -31.43
C SER A 408 -46.60 -21.21 -29.95
N LYS A 409 -46.71 -22.50 -29.61
CA LYS A 409 -46.80 -22.94 -28.21
C LYS A 409 -45.54 -22.70 -27.40
N ILE A 410 -44.35 -22.80 -28.02
CA ILE A 410 -43.08 -22.46 -27.36
C ILE A 410 -42.96 -20.93 -27.27
N TRP A 411 -43.37 -20.21 -28.31
CA TRP A 411 -43.41 -18.75 -28.37
C TRP A 411 -44.27 -18.17 -27.23
N GLU A 412 -45.46 -18.74 -26.98
CA GLU A 412 -46.33 -18.38 -25.87
C GLU A 412 -45.66 -18.53 -24.49
N GLN A 413 -44.64 -19.38 -24.36
CA GLN A 413 -43.87 -19.52 -23.12
C GLN A 413 -42.79 -18.44 -22.99
N VAL A 414 -42.19 -18.00 -24.08
CA VAL A 414 -40.99 -17.12 -24.05
C VAL A 414 -41.26 -15.65 -24.38
N ALA A 415 -42.36 -15.35 -25.07
CA ALA A 415 -42.69 -14.01 -25.53
C ALA A 415 -43.91 -13.42 -24.82
N ASP A 416 -43.95 -12.09 -24.74
CA ASP A 416 -45.11 -11.30 -24.31
C ASP A 416 -46.08 -11.02 -25.47
N ASP A 417 -47.14 -10.27 -25.17
CA ASP A 417 -48.22 -9.95 -26.12
C ASP A 417 -47.76 -9.08 -27.30
N GLU A 418 -46.61 -8.41 -27.19
CA GLU A 418 -46.00 -7.62 -28.26
C GLU A 418 -44.98 -8.43 -29.08
N GLY A 419 -44.64 -9.64 -28.61
CA GLY A 419 -43.66 -10.52 -29.22
C GLY A 419 -42.22 -10.23 -28.79
N ASN A 420 -42.01 -9.58 -27.64
CA ASN A 420 -40.70 -9.41 -27.02
C ASN A 420 -40.45 -10.51 -25.98
N PHE A 421 -39.18 -10.75 -25.62
CA PHE A 421 -38.86 -11.69 -24.54
C PHE A 421 -39.48 -11.21 -23.21
N LYS A 422 -40.21 -12.10 -22.54
CA LYS A 422 -40.90 -11.79 -21.28
C LYS A 422 -40.15 -12.28 -20.06
N TRP A 423 -40.32 -11.56 -18.96
CA TRP A 423 -39.93 -12.07 -17.64
C TRP A 423 -40.95 -13.12 -17.18
N MET A 424 -40.48 -14.31 -16.79
CA MET A 424 -41.32 -15.38 -16.24
C MET A 424 -41.10 -15.50 -14.73
N ASP A 425 -42.18 -15.49 -13.94
CA ASP A 425 -42.12 -15.64 -12.48
C ASP A 425 -41.73 -17.05 -12.02
N ASP A 426 -41.96 -18.04 -12.88
CA ASP A 426 -41.53 -19.42 -12.67
C ASP A 426 -40.82 -19.90 -13.94
N ALA A 427 -39.54 -19.52 -14.03
CA ALA A 427 -38.70 -19.82 -15.19
C ALA A 427 -38.51 -21.33 -15.38
N ASP A 428 -38.50 -22.11 -14.30
CA ASP A 428 -38.35 -23.56 -14.34
C ASP A 428 -39.58 -24.27 -14.91
N VAL A 429 -40.78 -23.82 -14.53
CA VAL A 429 -42.02 -24.34 -15.13
C VAL A 429 -42.08 -23.97 -16.61
N ALA A 430 -41.76 -22.72 -16.98
CA ALA A 430 -41.72 -22.31 -18.38
C ALA A 430 -40.69 -23.12 -19.19
N LEU A 431 -39.51 -23.36 -18.63
CA LEU A 431 -38.46 -24.21 -19.21
C LEU A 431 -38.94 -25.64 -19.40
N THR A 432 -39.59 -26.22 -18.39
CA THR A 432 -40.13 -27.58 -18.45
C THR A 432 -41.21 -27.70 -19.51
N GLN A 433 -42.11 -26.72 -19.61
CA GLN A 433 -43.16 -26.68 -20.62
C GLN A 433 -42.60 -26.53 -22.03
N ALA A 434 -41.68 -25.60 -22.24
CA ALA A 434 -41.00 -25.40 -23.54
C ALA A 434 -40.25 -26.67 -23.97
N LYS A 435 -39.53 -27.31 -23.03
CA LYS A 435 -38.83 -28.57 -23.26
C LYS A 435 -39.78 -29.69 -23.62
N ALA A 436 -40.88 -29.88 -22.88
CA ALA A 436 -41.89 -30.89 -23.18
C ALA A 436 -42.52 -30.67 -24.57
N GLN A 437 -42.76 -29.41 -24.97
CA GLN A 437 -43.26 -29.12 -26.31
C GLN A 437 -42.24 -29.48 -27.40
N ALA A 438 -40.95 -29.21 -27.18
CA ALA A 438 -39.87 -29.58 -28.10
C ALA A 438 -39.69 -31.12 -28.17
N ASP A 439 -39.65 -31.79 -27.02
CA ASP A 439 -39.44 -33.24 -26.89
C ASP A 439 -40.53 -34.06 -27.56
N GLN A 440 -41.80 -33.69 -27.36
CA GLN A 440 -42.93 -34.31 -28.05
C GLN A 440 -42.86 -34.18 -29.58
N ARG A 441 -42.06 -33.23 -30.09
CA ARG A 441 -42.07 -32.84 -31.52
C ARG A 441 -40.77 -33.15 -32.26
N GLN A 442 -39.66 -33.40 -31.55
CA GLN A 442 -38.40 -33.87 -32.12
C GLN A 442 -38.44 -35.35 -32.52
N GLY A 443 -39.30 -36.17 -31.87
CA GLY A 443 -39.69 -37.50 -32.34
C GLY A 443 -39.42 -38.64 -31.35
N PHE A 444 -40.47 -39.08 -30.66
CA PHE A 444 -40.56 -40.45 -30.12
C PHE A 444 -42.01 -40.94 -30.14
N ARG A 445 -42.34 -41.87 -31.05
CA ARG A 445 -43.57 -42.68 -30.95
C ARG A 445 -43.29 -43.81 -29.96
N GLY A 446 -43.72 -43.65 -28.71
CA GLY A 446 -44.08 -44.82 -27.91
C GLY A 446 -45.31 -45.44 -28.56
N LEU A 447 -45.11 -46.53 -29.29
CA LEU A 447 -46.17 -47.30 -29.96
C LEU A 447 -47.16 -47.82 -28.91
N THR A 448 -48.36 -47.25 -28.87
CA THR A 448 -49.56 -47.95 -28.40
C THR A 448 -50.51 -48.10 -29.58
N ALA A 449 -51.03 -49.32 -29.75
CA ALA A 449 -51.74 -49.81 -30.94
C ALA A 449 -53.03 -49.04 -31.29
N VAL A 450 -53.44 -48.07 -30.47
CA VAL A 450 -54.64 -47.24 -30.69
C VAL A 450 -54.34 -45.98 -31.52
N SER A 451 -53.07 -45.59 -31.68
CA SER A 451 -52.67 -44.41 -32.45
C SER A 451 -52.75 -44.55 -33.98
N MET A 452 -53.12 -45.73 -34.52
CA MET A 452 -53.18 -45.96 -35.97
C MET A 452 -54.35 -45.26 -36.68
N PHE A 453 -55.33 -44.71 -35.95
CA PHE A 453 -56.57 -44.19 -36.56
C PHE A 453 -56.71 -42.65 -36.65
N PHE A 454 -55.76 -41.85 -36.15
CA PHE A 454 -55.83 -40.38 -36.22
C PHE A 454 -54.64 -39.69 -36.92
N PHE A 455 -53.92 -40.42 -37.78
CA PHE A 455 -52.86 -39.84 -38.62
C PHE A 455 -53.44 -39.25 -39.92
N PHE A 456 -54.15 -38.13 -39.81
CA PHE A 456 -54.28 -37.18 -40.93
C PHE A 456 -53.26 -36.05 -40.77
N GLY A 457 -52.14 -36.21 -41.48
CA GLY A 457 -51.62 -35.16 -42.36
C GLY A 457 -50.99 -33.91 -41.75
N SER A 458 -49.73 -34.03 -41.31
CA SER A 458 -48.70 -33.09 -41.74
C SER A 458 -47.36 -33.81 -41.71
N TYR A 459 -46.83 -34.12 -42.90
CA TYR A 459 -45.43 -34.48 -43.06
C TYR A 459 -44.63 -33.31 -42.49
N ARG A 460 -44.12 -33.43 -41.26
CA ARG A 460 -43.23 -32.41 -40.70
C ARG A 460 -41.92 -32.49 -41.47
N ASP A 461 -41.62 -31.41 -42.16
CA ASP A 461 -40.38 -31.23 -42.90
C ASP A 461 -39.16 -31.47 -42.00
N SER A 462 -38.07 -31.97 -42.57
CA SER A 462 -36.85 -32.31 -41.83
C SER A 462 -36.30 -31.11 -41.06
N GLU A 463 -36.40 -29.91 -41.65
CA GLU A 463 -35.94 -28.66 -41.05
C GLU A 463 -36.70 -28.32 -39.75
N THR A 464 -38.01 -28.60 -39.69
CA THR A 464 -38.80 -28.32 -38.48
C THR A 464 -38.51 -29.34 -37.36
N LYS A 465 -38.14 -30.58 -37.70
CA LYS A 465 -37.73 -31.58 -36.69
C LYS A 465 -36.36 -31.26 -36.10
N GLU A 466 -35.44 -30.84 -36.95
CA GLU A 466 -34.11 -30.39 -36.54
C GLU A 466 -34.19 -29.18 -35.61
N LEU A 467 -35.08 -28.22 -35.91
CA LEU A 467 -35.39 -27.11 -35.00
C LEU A 467 -35.84 -27.57 -33.60
N TYR A 468 -36.77 -28.51 -33.49
CA TYR A 468 -37.21 -28.98 -32.17
C TYR A 468 -36.10 -29.73 -31.42
N LYS A 469 -35.20 -30.41 -32.14
CA LYS A 469 -34.02 -31.04 -31.54
C LYS A 469 -33.01 -30.01 -31.05
N GLU A 470 -32.78 -28.94 -31.81
CA GLU A 470 -31.96 -27.79 -31.42
C GLU A 470 -32.51 -27.13 -30.16
N ILE A 471 -33.81 -26.81 -30.13
CA ILE A 471 -34.48 -26.23 -28.95
C ILE A 471 -34.39 -27.16 -27.74
N SER A 472 -34.64 -28.47 -27.89
CA SER A 472 -34.52 -29.44 -26.80
C SER A 472 -33.09 -29.50 -26.25
N GLY A 473 -32.09 -29.43 -27.13
CA GLY A 473 -30.67 -29.36 -26.77
C GLY A 473 -30.32 -28.11 -25.96
N LEU A 474 -30.76 -26.92 -26.42
CA LEU A 474 -30.59 -25.65 -25.71
C LEU A 474 -31.23 -25.64 -24.31
N LEU A 475 -32.34 -26.37 -24.14
CA LEU A 475 -33.04 -26.52 -22.86
C LEU A 475 -32.54 -27.72 -22.03
N ALA A 476 -31.52 -28.45 -22.48
CA ALA A 476 -30.95 -29.62 -21.78
C ALA A 476 -29.54 -29.35 -21.24
N SER A 477 -28.73 -28.60 -21.98
CA SER A 477 -27.55 -27.89 -21.46
C SER A 477 -27.99 -26.91 -20.39
#